data_AF-A0A931APK4-F1
#
_entry.id   AF-A0A931APK4-F1
#
_cell.length_a   1.000
_cell.length_b   1.000
_cell.length_c   1.000
_cell.angle_alpha   90.00
_cell.angle_beta   90.00
_cell.angle_gamma   90.00
#
_symmetry.space_group_name_H-M   'P 1'
#
loop_
_entity.id
_entity.type
_entity.pdbx_description
1 polymer ?
#
loop_
_entity_poly.entity_id
_entity_poly.type
_entity_poly.pdbx_seq_one_letter_code
_entity_poly.pdbx_strand_id
1 'polypeptide(L)'
;PAHPAWYVIVRRLREVGLHHVDLDAGYGPENWPATFVRRELHDCLGCWPYARATVSEIVLREPTGVIARWRDLGPGPAVEGAPADMLAWLTGRSDGKGVTLVPVGQTFLPGPGGPGLPEPPPWLTMPAPADLPATPPEDYP
;
A
#
# COMPACT_ATOMS: atom_id res chain seq x y z
N PRO A 1 -3.15 2.95 25.75
CA PRO A 1 -3.62 2.40 24.45
C PRO A 1 -2.44 2.26 23.48
N ALA A 2 -2.52 1.36 22.50
CA ALA A 2 -1.46 1.11 21.53
C ALA A 2 -1.26 2.27 20.50
N HIS A 3 -2.11 3.29 20.55
CA HIS A 3 -2.12 4.46 19.67
C HIS A 3 -2.95 5.59 20.34
N PRO A 4 -2.81 6.85 19.90
CA PRO A 4 -3.59 7.99 20.39
C PRO A 4 -5.05 7.96 19.92
N ALA A 5 -5.92 8.71 20.61
CA ALA A 5 -7.36 8.73 20.36
C ALA A 5 -7.72 9.24 18.95
N TRP A 6 -6.99 10.25 18.44
CA TRP A 6 -7.23 10.80 17.11
C TRP A 6 -7.06 9.74 15.99
N TYR A 7 -6.17 8.77 16.20
CA TYR A 7 -5.90 7.72 15.23
C TYR A 7 -7.06 6.71 15.09
N VAL A 8 -8.01 6.70 16.04
CA VAL A 8 -9.25 5.92 15.90
C VAL A 8 -10.03 6.36 14.66
N ILE A 9 -10.04 7.67 14.35
CA ILE A 9 -10.74 8.20 13.17
C ILE A 9 -10.05 7.74 11.89
N VAL A 10 -8.72 7.76 11.84
CA VAL A 10 -7.94 7.23 10.71
C VAL A 10 -8.32 5.78 10.42
N ARG A 11 -8.31 4.94 11.45
CA ARG A 11 -8.70 3.54 11.28
C ARG A 11 -10.13 3.37 10.87
N ARG A 12 -11.06 4.17 11.39
CA ARG A 12 -12.46 4.05 10.96
C ARG A 12 -12.63 4.42 9.49
N LEU A 13 -11.89 5.42 9.01
CA LEU A 13 -11.84 5.75 7.59
C LEU A 13 -11.24 4.60 6.76
N ARG A 14 -10.13 3.98 7.21
CA ARG A 14 -9.54 2.77 6.60
C ARG A 14 -10.59 1.66 6.45
N GLU A 15 -11.24 1.28 7.55
CA GLU A 15 -12.26 0.23 7.56
C GLU A 15 -13.37 0.51 6.55
N VAL A 16 -13.92 1.73 6.55
CA VAL A 16 -15.00 2.08 5.62
C VAL A 16 -14.51 2.11 4.18
N GLY A 17 -13.34 2.71 3.90
CA GLY A 17 -12.81 2.82 2.55
C GLY A 17 -12.47 1.47 1.93
N LEU A 18 -11.87 0.57 2.72
CA LEU A 18 -11.53 -0.79 2.29
C LEU A 18 -12.76 -1.68 2.18
N HIS A 19 -13.63 -1.70 3.21
CA HIS A 19 -14.79 -2.59 3.21
C HIS A 19 -15.89 -2.15 2.24
N HIS A 20 -15.93 -0.89 1.82
CA HIS A 20 -16.83 -0.51 0.73
C HIS A 20 -16.43 -1.17 -0.60
N VAL A 21 -15.13 -1.33 -0.85
CA VAL A 21 -14.65 -2.13 -2.00
C VAL A 21 -15.05 -3.59 -1.82
N ASP A 22 -14.88 -4.14 -0.62
CA ASP A 22 -15.19 -5.55 -0.32
C ASP A 22 -16.69 -5.88 -0.47
N LEU A 23 -17.59 -4.88 -0.39
CA LEU A 23 -19.02 -5.08 -0.63
C LEU A 23 -19.34 -5.41 -2.10
N ASP A 24 -18.42 -5.14 -3.02
CA ASP A 24 -18.57 -5.38 -4.47
C ASP A 24 -19.89 -4.81 -5.04
N ALA A 25 -20.27 -3.62 -4.57
CA ALA A 25 -21.53 -2.96 -4.89
C ALA A 25 -21.37 -1.82 -5.92
N GLY A 26 -20.35 -1.90 -6.78
CA GLY A 26 -20.01 -0.86 -7.76
C GLY A 26 -19.14 0.28 -7.22
N TYR A 27 -18.56 0.11 -6.03
CA TYR A 27 -17.51 0.98 -5.49
C TYR A 27 -16.17 0.22 -5.50
N GLY A 28 -15.18 0.73 -6.23
CA GLY A 28 -13.86 0.12 -6.41
C GLY A 28 -12.70 1.02 -5.98
N PRO A 29 -11.45 0.51 -6.05
CA PRO A 29 -10.24 1.29 -5.78
C PRO A 29 -10.14 2.62 -6.54
N GLU A 30 -10.68 2.68 -7.76
CA GLU A 30 -10.78 3.88 -8.59
C GLU A 30 -11.66 4.99 -7.98
N ASN A 31 -12.49 4.65 -6.99
CA ASN A 31 -13.34 5.59 -6.28
C ASN A 31 -12.72 6.12 -4.98
N TRP A 32 -11.55 5.61 -4.57
CA TRP A 32 -10.89 6.12 -3.38
C TRP A 32 -10.46 7.59 -3.55
N PRO A 33 -10.77 8.47 -2.58
CA PRO A 33 -10.22 9.82 -2.58
C PRO A 33 -8.69 9.81 -2.53
N ALA A 34 -8.04 10.72 -3.26
CA ALA A 34 -6.58 10.81 -3.29
C ALA A 34 -5.95 10.98 -1.88
N THR A 35 -6.63 11.68 -0.97
CA THR A 35 -6.21 11.84 0.43
C THR A 35 -6.31 10.53 1.22
N PHE A 36 -7.29 9.69 0.94
CA PHE A 36 -7.37 8.35 1.50
C PHE A 36 -6.19 7.52 1.04
N VAL A 37 -5.95 7.44 -0.27
CA VAL A 37 -4.85 6.65 -0.85
C VAL A 37 -3.50 7.08 -0.28
N ARG A 38 -3.24 8.39 -0.23
CA ARG A 38 -2.00 8.95 0.33
C ARG A 38 -1.78 8.54 1.78
N ARG A 39 -2.81 8.66 2.62
CA ARG A 39 -2.73 8.30 4.05
C ARG A 39 -2.55 6.81 4.25
N GLU A 40 -3.27 5.98 3.52
CA GLU A 40 -3.15 4.53 3.65
C GLU A 40 -1.78 4.02 3.18
N LEU A 41 -1.21 4.61 2.12
CA LEU A 41 0.17 4.30 1.69
C LEU A 41 1.21 4.80 2.70
N HIS A 42 1.00 5.99 3.29
CA HIS A 42 1.86 6.49 4.37
C HIS A 42 1.91 5.52 5.57
N ASP A 43 0.74 5.10 6.04
CA ASP A 43 0.65 4.15 7.16
C ASP A 43 1.15 2.76 6.79
N CYS A 44 0.96 2.31 5.53
CA CYS A 44 1.54 1.08 5.03
C CYS A 44 3.06 1.08 5.18
N LEU A 45 3.72 2.16 4.76
CA LEU A 45 5.16 2.30 4.90
C LEU A 45 5.58 2.35 6.39
N GLY A 46 4.85 3.09 7.22
CA GLY A 46 5.09 3.15 8.67
C GLY A 46 4.88 1.82 9.40
N CYS A 47 4.12 0.91 8.81
CA CYS A 47 3.86 -0.44 9.32
C CYS A 47 4.48 -1.55 8.45
N TRP A 48 5.46 -1.20 7.62
CA TRP A 48 5.94 -2.11 6.58
C TRP A 48 6.46 -3.44 7.16
N PRO A 49 6.01 -4.60 6.64
CA PRO A 49 6.33 -5.89 7.24
C PRO A 49 7.68 -6.43 6.75
N TYR A 50 8.79 -5.77 7.09
CA TYR A 50 10.14 -6.11 6.59
C TYR A 50 10.49 -7.61 6.64
N ALA A 51 10.12 -8.32 7.70
CA ALA A 51 10.38 -9.76 7.82
C ALA A 51 9.59 -10.66 6.84
N ARG A 52 8.54 -10.13 6.20
CA ARG A 52 7.65 -10.84 5.28
C ARG A 52 7.48 -10.11 3.94
N ALA A 53 8.32 -9.12 3.68
CA ALA A 53 8.27 -8.35 2.46
C ALA A 53 8.68 -9.21 1.26
N THR A 54 7.95 -9.05 0.15
CA THR A 54 8.13 -9.80 -1.10
C THR A 54 8.65 -8.93 -2.25
N VAL A 55 8.87 -7.64 -1.98
CA VAL A 55 9.39 -6.64 -2.91
C VAL A 55 10.55 -5.87 -2.27
N SER A 56 11.48 -5.41 -3.12
CA SER A 56 12.65 -4.63 -2.69
C SER A 56 12.45 -3.12 -2.81
N GLU A 57 11.66 -2.69 -3.80
CA GLU A 57 11.33 -1.28 -4.03
C GLU A 57 9.88 -1.14 -4.50
N ILE A 58 9.22 -0.09 -4.04
CA ILE A 58 7.94 0.39 -4.56
C ILE A 58 8.15 1.78 -5.14
N VAL A 59 7.77 1.96 -6.40
CA VAL A 59 7.80 3.25 -7.11
C VAL A 59 6.36 3.69 -7.37
N LEU A 60 5.95 4.78 -6.74
CA LEU A 60 4.64 5.39 -6.98
C LEU A 60 4.76 6.40 -8.12
N ARG A 61 3.92 6.24 -9.15
CA ARG A 61 3.97 7.04 -10.36
C ARG A 61 2.61 7.65 -10.70
N GLU A 62 2.63 8.92 -11.05
CA GLU A 62 1.52 9.62 -11.68
C GLU A 62 1.90 10.00 -13.12
N PRO A 63 0.94 10.46 -13.96
CA PRO A 63 1.25 10.94 -15.31
C PRO A 63 2.31 12.06 -15.35
N THR A 64 2.43 12.82 -14.25
CA THR A 64 3.42 13.90 -14.06
C THR A 64 4.82 13.39 -13.73
N GLY A 65 4.98 12.11 -13.34
CA GLY A 65 6.26 11.51 -13.01
C GLY A 65 6.24 10.61 -11.78
N VAL A 66 7.43 10.27 -11.30
CA VAL A 66 7.58 9.53 -10.04
C VAL A 66 7.32 10.48 -8.87
N ILE A 67 6.39 10.13 -8.00
CA ILE A 67 6.02 10.95 -6.83
C ILE A 67 6.63 10.42 -5.53
N ALA A 68 6.95 9.12 -5.46
CA ALA A 68 7.63 8.53 -4.32
C ALA A 68 8.38 7.26 -4.71
N ARG A 69 9.45 6.96 -3.96
CA ARG A 69 10.20 5.70 -4.04
C ARG A 69 10.47 5.19 -2.64
N TRP A 70 10.09 3.96 -2.38
CA TRP A 70 10.36 3.25 -1.13
C TRP A 70 11.35 2.15 -1.43
N ARG A 71 12.54 2.20 -0.84
CA ARG A 71 13.64 1.25 -1.08
C ARG A 71 13.92 0.42 0.15
N ASP A 72 14.74 -0.60 -0.04
CA ASP A 72 15.23 -1.47 1.03
C ASP A 72 14.08 -2.14 1.80
N LEU A 73 12.98 -2.44 1.09
CA LEU A 73 11.75 -2.97 1.67
C LEU A 73 11.85 -4.46 2.04
N GLY A 74 12.77 -5.18 1.39
CA GLY A 74 12.93 -6.61 1.55
C GLY A 74 13.63 -7.24 0.34
N PRO A 75 13.70 -8.58 0.30
CA PRO A 75 14.10 -9.29 -0.92
C PRO A 75 12.97 -9.22 -1.96
N GLY A 76 13.32 -9.32 -3.24
CA GLY A 76 12.33 -9.42 -4.32
C GLY A 76 12.52 -8.36 -5.40
N PRO A 77 11.59 -8.31 -6.38
CA PRO A 77 11.69 -7.36 -7.47
C PRO A 77 11.26 -5.96 -7.00
N ALA A 78 11.63 -4.97 -7.79
CA ALA A 78 11.05 -3.64 -7.68
C ALA A 78 9.72 -3.61 -8.46
N VAL A 79 8.72 -2.93 -7.93
CA VAL A 79 7.40 -2.74 -8.57
C VAL A 79 7.10 -1.26 -8.72
N GLU A 80 6.33 -0.91 -9.76
CA GLU A 80 5.81 0.44 -9.98
C GLU A 80 4.33 0.44 -10.34
N GLY A 81 3.64 1.53 -10.03
CA GLY A 81 2.22 1.68 -10.35
C GLY A 81 1.65 3.01 -9.87
N ALA A 82 0.40 3.29 -10.23
CA ALA A 82 -0.33 4.43 -9.68
C ALA A 82 -0.65 4.21 -8.19
N PRO A 83 -0.79 5.27 -7.38
CA PRO A 83 -1.03 5.13 -5.94
C PRO A 83 -2.25 4.27 -5.59
N ALA A 84 -3.38 4.44 -6.28
CA ALA A 84 -4.60 3.68 -6.00
C ALA A 84 -4.43 2.19 -6.38
N ASP A 85 -3.83 1.92 -7.54
CA ASP A 85 -3.55 0.56 -8.00
C ASP A 85 -2.57 -0.17 -7.06
N MET A 86 -1.50 0.51 -6.65
CA MET A 86 -0.53 -0.01 -5.69
C MET A 86 -1.19 -0.30 -4.35
N LEU A 87 -2.03 0.60 -3.84
CA LEU A 87 -2.77 0.37 -2.59
C LEU A 87 -3.73 -0.82 -2.71
N ALA A 88 -4.45 -0.94 -3.84
CA ALA A 88 -5.36 -2.04 -4.08
C ALA A 88 -4.64 -3.39 -4.09
N TRP A 89 -3.48 -3.46 -4.76
CA TRP A 89 -2.65 -4.67 -4.77
C TRP A 89 -2.09 -4.99 -3.38
N LEU A 90 -1.48 -4.02 -2.71
CA LEU A 90 -0.92 -4.21 -1.36
C LEU A 90 -1.96 -4.64 -0.34
N THR A 91 -3.22 -4.20 -0.51
CA THR A 91 -4.35 -4.57 0.37
C THR A 91 -5.06 -5.86 -0.05
N GLY A 92 -4.62 -6.54 -1.12
CA GLY A 92 -5.24 -7.75 -1.65
C GLY A 92 -6.60 -7.54 -2.32
N ARG A 93 -6.93 -6.30 -2.70
CA ARG A 93 -8.20 -5.89 -3.35
C ARG A 93 -8.07 -5.72 -4.87
N SER A 94 -6.89 -6.03 -5.39
CA SER A 94 -6.59 -6.12 -6.82
C SER A 94 -5.62 -7.27 -7.04
N ASP A 95 -5.70 -7.90 -8.21
CA ASP A 95 -4.75 -8.89 -8.71
C ASP A 95 -3.43 -8.26 -9.20
N GLY A 96 -3.23 -6.96 -8.95
CA GLY A 96 -2.09 -6.20 -9.43
C GLY A 96 -2.34 -5.47 -10.73
N LYS A 97 -3.59 -5.37 -11.20
CA LYS A 97 -3.95 -4.46 -12.30
C LYS A 97 -3.41 -3.05 -12.02
N GLY A 98 -2.60 -2.52 -12.95
CA GLY A 98 -1.96 -1.20 -12.81
C GLY A 98 -0.62 -1.20 -12.05
N VAL A 99 -0.16 -2.38 -11.60
CA VAL A 99 1.15 -2.59 -10.99
C VAL A 99 2.02 -3.44 -11.92
N THR A 100 3.25 -3.02 -12.14
CA THR A 100 4.20 -3.71 -13.03
C THR A 100 5.56 -3.87 -12.35
N LEU A 101 6.31 -4.89 -12.76
CA LEU A 101 7.71 -5.01 -12.38
C LEU A 101 8.51 -3.85 -12.99
N VAL A 102 9.42 -3.25 -12.21
CA VAL A 102 10.39 -2.31 -12.75
C VAL A 102 11.44 -3.13 -13.51
N PRO A 103 11.67 -2.88 -14.81
CA PRO A 103 12.61 -3.67 -15.58
C PRO A 103 14.05 -3.49 -15.07
N VAL A 104 14.64 -4.56 -14.51
CA VAL A 104 16.10 -4.64 -14.29
C VAL A 104 16.56 -6.07 -14.56
N GLY A 105 17.21 -6.30 -15.72
CA GLY A 105 18.21 -7.35 -15.96
C GLY A 105 17.99 -8.82 -15.56
N GLN A 106 16.87 -9.24 -14.98
CA GLN A 106 16.66 -10.61 -14.48
C GLN A 106 15.21 -11.11 -14.66
N THR A 107 15.14 -12.40 -14.97
CA THR A 107 13.93 -13.20 -15.18
C THR A 107 13.31 -13.60 -13.85
N PHE A 108 12.07 -13.18 -13.59
CA PHE A 108 11.29 -13.69 -12.47
C PHE A 108 10.69 -15.05 -12.85
N LEU A 109 10.85 -16.07 -12.00
CA LEU A 109 10.11 -17.33 -12.15
C LEU A 109 8.74 -17.14 -11.48
N PRO A 110 7.62 -17.30 -12.20
CA PRO A 110 6.31 -17.04 -11.63
C PRO A 110 5.97 -18.07 -10.54
N GLY A 111 5.59 -17.57 -9.36
CA GLY A 111 4.74 -18.28 -8.41
C GLY A 111 3.27 -18.17 -8.83
N PRO A 112 2.36 -18.94 -8.24
CA PRO A 112 0.97 -18.99 -8.67
C PRO A 112 0.17 -17.77 -8.15
N GLY A 113 0.32 -16.62 -8.81
CA GLY A 113 -0.46 -15.40 -8.55
C GLY A 113 -0.19 -14.33 -9.61
N GLY A 114 -1.15 -14.10 -10.52
CA GLY A 114 -1.06 -13.11 -11.62
C GLY A 114 0.13 -13.29 -12.58
N PRO A 115 0.17 -12.67 -13.78
CA PRO A 115 1.31 -12.80 -14.69
C PRO A 115 2.53 -12.03 -14.14
N GLY A 116 3.29 -12.66 -13.25
CA GLY A 116 4.68 -12.31 -12.90
C GLY A 116 4.92 -11.42 -11.70
N LEU A 117 3.88 -10.88 -11.04
CA LEU A 117 4.05 -10.18 -9.77
C LEU A 117 4.28 -11.17 -8.63
N PRO A 118 5.09 -10.84 -7.62
CA PRO A 118 5.09 -11.61 -6.37
C PRO A 118 3.73 -11.47 -5.67
N GLU A 119 3.42 -12.37 -4.75
CA GLU A 119 2.33 -12.17 -3.80
C GLU A 119 2.54 -10.82 -3.07
N PRO A 120 1.50 -9.98 -2.91
CA PRO A 120 1.64 -8.77 -2.11
C PRO A 120 2.04 -9.14 -0.68
N PRO A 121 2.92 -8.36 -0.04
CA PRO A 121 3.27 -8.61 1.35
C PRO A 121 2.02 -8.45 2.24
N PRO A 122 1.96 -9.12 3.40
CA PRO A 122 0.80 -9.02 4.28
C PRO A 122 0.44 -7.57 4.64
N TRP A 123 -0.78 -7.16 4.31
CA TRP A 123 -1.28 -5.82 4.61
C TRP A 123 -1.51 -5.61 6.11
N LEU A 124 -0.83 -4.59 6.65
CA LEU A 124 -0.75 -4.17 8.06
C LEU A 124 -0.56 -5.30 9.07
N THR A 125 0.70 -5.45 9.51
CA THR A 125 1.06 -6.37 10.58
C THR A 125 0.95 -5.74 11.97
N MET A 126 0.64 -4.44 12.02
CA MET A 126 0.44 -3.67 13.24
C MET A 126 -0.86 -2.84 13.14
N PRO A 127 -1.57 -2.62 14.26
CA PRO A 127 -2.83 -1.87 14.27
C PRO A 127 -2.65 -0.36 14.09
N ALA A 128 -1.42 0.15 14.16
CA ALA A 128 -1.03 1.54 13.95
C ALA A 128 0.50 1.61 13.72
N PRO A 129 1.02 2.67 13.07
CA PRO A 129 2.45 2.99 13.11
C PRO A 129 2.97 3.09 14.53
N ALA A 130 4.24 2.74 14.73
CA ALA A 130 4.91 2.94 16.00
C ALA A 130 5.00 4.44 16.33
N ASP A 131 5.04 4.76 17.62
CA ASP A 131 5.40 6.09 18.14
C ASP A 131 4.51 7.27 17.69
N LEU A 132 3.23 7.02 17.37
CA LEU A 132 2.28 8.09 17.06
C LEU A 132 2.13 9.09 18.23
N PRO A 133 2.24 10.42 17.98
CA PRO A 133 2.16 11.43 19.03
C PRO A 133 0.74 11.62 19.57
N ALA A 134 0.63 12.22 20.76
CA ALA A 134 -0.64 12.42 21.44
C ALA A 134 -1.67 13.26 20.63
N THR A 135 -1.18 14.14 19.76
CA THR A 135 -1.97 14.95 18.82
C THR A 135 -1.57 14.61 17.38
N PRO A 136 -2.46 14.77 16.38
CA PRO A 136 -2.09 14.58 14.98
C PRO A 136 -0.91 15.48 14.62
N PRO A 137 0.17 14.95 14.00
CA PRO A 137 1.21 15.77 13.39
C PRO A 137 0.63 16.71 12.33
N GLU A 138 1.21 17.90 12.18
CA GLU A 138 0.79 18.85 11.13
C GLU A 138 1.03 18.32 9.72
N ASP A 139 2.02 17.44 9.55
CA ASP A 139 2.43 16.82 8.31
C ASP A 139 1.77 15.44 8.06
N TYR A 140 0.82 15.03 8.92
CA TYR A 140 0.09 13.80 8.71
C TYR A 140 -0.86 13.90 7.50
N PRO A 141 -0.77 12.99 6.51
CA PRO A 141 -1.42 13.15 5.20
C PRO A 141 -2.94 12.94 5.14
#